data_AF-A0A1G9FQB7-F1
#
_entry.id   AF-A0A1G9FQB7-F1
#
_cell.length_a   1.000
_cell.length_b   1.000
_cell.length_c   1.000
_cell.angle_alpha   90.00
_cell.angle_beta   90.00
_cell.angle_gamma   90.00
#
_symmetry.space_group_name_H-M   'P 1'
#
loop_
_entity.id
_entity.type
_entity.pdbx_description
1 polymer ?
#
loop_
_entity_poly.entity_id
_entity_poly.type
_entity_poly.pdbx_seq_one_letter_code
_entity_poly.pdbx_strand_id
1 'polypeptide(L)'
;MTMRGLTAAQADDVRQALLAAERRSGLRFGVFLGEPVGGRRHFAERLHAALGEEADDAVVVFVDVTGRALEIVTGERARRRLPDSACRLTAMSMATAFSVGDLIGGLLYGISALAEQSTARR
;
A
#
# COMPACT_ATOMS: atom_id res chain seq x y z
N MET A 1 2.16 11.41 -14.12
CA MET A 1 3.24 11.54 -13.14
C MET A 1 4.07 10.26 -13.19
N THR A 2 5.22 10.32 -13.82
CA THR A 2 6.02 9.16 -14.23
C THR A 2 6.63 8.49 -12.99
N MET A 3 6.36 7.20 -12.77
CA MET A 3 7.03 6.36 -11.77
C MET A 3 8.54 6.29 -12.09
N ARG A 4 9.32 7.29 -11.66
CA ARG A 4 10.79 7.19 -11.67
C ARG A 4 11.19 6.39 -10.44
N GLY A 5 11.69 5.17 -10.65
CA GLY A 5 12.21 4.31 -9.60
C GLY A 5 12.10 2.82 -9.89
N LEU A 6 11.16 2.40 -10.74
CA LEU A 6 10.95 0.99 -11.11
C LEU A 6 11.29 0.73 -12.57
N THR A 7 11.81 -0.46 -12.86
CA THR A 7 11.83 -0.98 -14.22
C THR A 7 10.41 -1.32 -14.70
N ALA A 8 10.22 -1.45 -16.02
CA ALA A 8 8.92 -1.83 -16.57
C ALA A 8 8.42 -3.18 -16.03
N ALA A 9 9.32 -4.16 -15.87
CA ALA A 9 9.00 -5.46 -15.31
C ALA A 9 8.54 -5.34 -13.84
N GLN A 10 9.28 -4.58 -13.02
CA GLN A 10 8.92 -4.35 -11.62
C GLN A 10 7.57 -3.62 -11.47
N ALA A 11 7.29 -2.67 -12.36
CA ALA A 11 5.99 -2.00 -12.39
C ALA A 11 4.85 -2.96 -12.80
N ASP A 12 5.11 -3.90 -13.73
CA ASP A 12 4.16 -4.98 -14.07
C ASP A 12 3.89 -5.86 -12.84
N ASP A 13 4.93 -6.34 -12.18
CA ASP A 13 4.83 -7.21 -10.99
C ASP A 13 3.98 -6.56 -9.89
N VAL A 14 4.23 -5.28 -9.58
CA VAL A 14 3.43 -4.53 -8.60
C VAL A 14 1.98 -4.42 -9.04
N ARG A 15 1.72 -4.12 -10.32
CA ARG A 15 0.34 -4.06 -10.84
C ARG A 15 -0.36 -5.42 -10.76
N GLN A 16 0.33 -6.53 -11.07
CA GLN A 16 -0.25 -7.87 -10.91
C GLN A 16 -0.56 -8.18 -9.45
N ALA A 17 0.33 -7.80 -8.52
CA ALA A 17 0.11 -7.98 -7.10
C ALA A 17 -1.11 -7.20 -6.60
N LEU A 18 -1.29 -5.95 -7.05
CA LEU A 18 -2.48 -5.15 -6.76
C LEU A 18 -3.75 -5.85 -7.25
N LEU A 19 -3.80 -6.25 -8.53
CA LEU A 19 -4.97 -6.95 -9.09
C LEU A 19 -5.26 -8.27 -8.37
N ALA A 20 -4.24 -9.02 -7.96
CA ALA A 20 -4.41 -10.24 -7.19
C ALA A 20 -4.93 -9.98 -5.77
N ALA A 21 -4.44 -8.92 -5.10
CA ALA A 21 -4.92 -8.48 -3.81
C ALA A 21 -6.39 -8.05 -3.87
N GLU A 22 -6.78 -7.29 -4.89
CA GLU A 22 -8.16 -6.87 -5.11
C GLU A 22 -9.10 -8.07 -5.33
N ARG A 23 -8.73 -9.00 -6.23
CA ARG A 23 -9.54 -10.21 -6.48
C ARG A 23 -9.73 -11.04 -5.23
N ARG A 24 -8.69 -11.17 -4.40
CA ARG A 24 -8.71 -12.02 -3.21
C ARG A 24 -9.47 -11.39 -2.05
N SER A 25 -9.26 -10.11 -1.81
CA SER A 25 -9.87 -9.38 -0.70
C SER A 25 -11.25 -8.81 -1.04
N GLY A 26 -11.52 -8.46 -2.29
CA GLY A 26 -12.64 -7.61 -2.67
C GLY A 26 -12.52 -6.16 -2.20
N LEU A 27 -11.35 -5.72 -1.73
CA LEU A 27 -11.03 -4.31 -1.45
C LEU A 27 -10.27 -3.71 -2.63
N ARG A 28 -10.27 -2.39 -2.77
CA ARG A 28 -9.41 -1.67 -3.73
C ARG A 28 -8.01 -1.52 -3.17
N PHE A 29 -7.00 -1.64 -4.03
CA PHE A 29 -5.60 -1.48 -3.63
C PHE A 29 -4.89 -0.46 -4.52
N GLY A 30 -4.21 0.50 -3.89
CA GLY A 30 -3.38 1.50 -4.56
C GLY A 30 -1.99 1.58 -3.96
N VAL A 31 -0.98 1.80 -4.80
CA VAL A 31 0.39 2.11 -4.39
C VAL A 31 0.82 3.42 -5.01
N PHE A 32 1.38 4.31 -4.20
CA PHE A 32 2.06 5.50 -4.65
C PHE A 32 3.52 5.48 -4.20
N LEU A 33 4.43 5.69 -5.15
CA LEU A 33 5.86 5.81 -4.89
C LEU A 33 6.30 7.22 -5.28
N GLY A 34 6.86 7.96 -4.32
CA GLY A 34 7.37 9.31 -4.57
C GLY A 34 7.44 10.18 -3.33
N GLU A 35 7.94 11.39 -3.52
CA GLU A 35 8.06 12.38 -2.46
C GLU A 35 6.68 12.97 -2.11
N PRO A 36 6.37 13.18 -0.82
CA PRO A 36 5.11 13.77 -0.42
C PRO A 36 5.10 15.27 -0.71
N VAL A 37 3.93 15.79 -1.10
CA VAL A 37 3.68 17.24 -1.08
C VAL A 37 3.17 17.62 0.31
N GLY A 38 4.03 18.25 1.11
CA GLY A 38 3.75 18.61 2.50
C GLY A 38 4.02 17.44 3.46
N GLY A 39 3.24 17.35 4.55
CA GLY A 39 3.43 16.28 5.54
C GLY A 39 3.06 14.90 4.99
N ARG A 40 3.93 13.90 5.17
CA ARG A 40 3.75 12.51 4.69
C ARG A 40 2.36 11.92 4.96
N ARG A 41 1.87 12.08 6.20
CA ARG A 41 0.57 11.54 6.62
C ARG A 41 -0.57 12.22 5.89
N HIS A 42 -0.57 13.55 5.88
CA HIS A 42 -1.58 14.34 5.17
C HIS A 42 -1.57 14.05 3.67
N PHE A 43 -0.40 13.84 3.08
CA PHE A 43 -0.26 13.46 1.68
C PHE A 43 -0.85 12.07 1.40
N ALA A 44 -0.55 11.07 2.21
CA ALA A 44 -1.13 9.74 2.09
C ALA A 44 -2.66 9.75 2.26
N GLU A 45 -3.17 10.51 3.23
CA GLU A 45 -4.61 10.72 3.44
C GLU A 45 -5.26 11.40 2.24
N ARG A 46 -4.60 12.37 1.59
CA ARG A 46 -5.08 13.01 0.36
C ARG A 46 -5.09 12.06 -0.84
N LEU A 47 -4.07 11.20 -0.99
CA LEU A 47 -4.04 10.17 -2.03
C LEU A 47 -5.24 9.23 -1.88
N HIS A 48 -5.55 8.82 -0.64
CA HIS A 48 -6.71 8.01 -0.34
C HIS A 48 -8.04 8.74 -0.61
N ALA A 49 -8.16 9.99 -0.15
CA ALA A 49 -9.37 10.80 -0.36
C ALA A 49 -9.64 11.06 -1.85
N ALA A 50 -8.61 11.12 -2.69
CA ALA A 50 -8.74 11.29 -4.14
C ALA A 50 -9.42 10.11 -4.85
N LEU A 51 -9.61 8.96 -4.19
CA LEU A 51 -10.35 7.81 -4.72
C LEU A 51 -11.88 8.02 -4.72
N GLY A 52 -12.38 9.08 -4.08
CA GLY A 52 -13.80 9.42 -4.09
C GLY A 52 -14.67 8.33 -3.48
N GLU A 53 -15.70 7.89 -4.20
CA GLU A 53 -16.68 6.90 -3.74
C GLU A 53 -16.05 5.53 -3.40
N GLU A 54 -14.90 5.22 -4.00
CA GLU A 54 -14.19 3.95 -3.77
C GLU A 54 -13.33 3.97 -2.50
N ALA A 55 -13.11 5.14 -1.88
CA ALA A 55 -12.20 5.33 -0.76
C ALA A 55 -12.59 4.47 0.45
N ASP A 56 -13.88 4.30 0.73
CA ASP A 56 -14.38 3.53 1.87
C ASP A 56 -13.88 2.07 1.89
N ASP A 57 -13.71 1.48 0.71
CA ASP A 57 -13.32 0.08 0.50
C ASP A 57 -11.86 -0.04 0.00
N ALA A 58 -11.07 1.03 0.10
CA ALA A 58 -9.71 1.10 -0.40
C ALA A 58 -8.62 0.92 0.66
N VAL A 59 -7.47 0.46 0.21
CA VAL A 59 -6.19 0.44 0.93
C VAL A 59 -5.15 1.14 0.06
N VAL A 60 -4.59 2.24 0.55
CA VAL A 60 -3.52 2.99 -0.12
C VAL A 60 -2.20 2.80 0.63
N VAL A 61 -1.19 2.34 -0.09
CA VAL A 61 0.19 2.25 0.37
C VAL A 61 0.98 3.40 -0.25
N PHE A 62 1.48 4.30 0.59
CA PHE A 62 2.35 5.40 0.19
C PHE A 62 3.78 5.10 0.64
N VAL A 63 4.74 5.21 -0.28
CA VAL A 63 6.16 5.05 0.02
C VAL A 63 6.95 6.24 -0.52
N ASP A 64 7.64 6.92 0.38
CA ASP A 64 8.70 7.87 0.07
C ASP A 64 10.05 7.16 0.22
N VAL A 65 10.65 6.81 -0.92
CA VAL A 65 11.94 6.10 -0.96
C VAL A 65 13.08 7.01 -0.47
N THR A 66 13.00 8.31 -0.77
CA THR A 66 14.03 9.28 -0.43
C THR A 66 13.96 9.65 1.05
N GLY A 67 12.77 10.04 1.52
CA GLY A 67 12.49 10.41 2.91
C GLY A 67 12.29 9.20 3.85
N ARG A 68 12.39 7.97 3.32
CA ARG A 68 12.23 6.70 4.06
C ARG A 68 10.94 6.65 4.88
N ALA A 69 9.83 7.03 4.26
CA ALA A 69 8.51 6.99 4.87
C ALA A 69 7.63 5.94 4.22
N LEU A 70 6.83 5.27 5.05
CA LEU A 70 5.79 4.32 4.64
C LEU A 70 4.51 4.66 5.40
N GLU A 71 3.41 4.85 4.67
CA GLU A 71 2.08 5.01 5.23
C GLU A 71 1.14 3.98 4.60
N ILE A 72 0.25 3.42 5.41
CA ILE A 72 -0.85 2.57 4.95
C ILE A 72 -2.13 3.24 5.42
N VAL A 73 -2.95 3.68 4.48
CA VAL A 73 -4.25 4.32 4.74
C VAL A 73 -5.35 3.37 4.34
N THR A 74 -6.30 3.13 5.24
CA THR A 74 -7.45 2.26 5.01
C THR A 74 -8.74 3.05 5.08
N GLY A 75 -9.67 2.74 4.16
CA GLY A 75 -11.02 3.24 4.18
C GLY A 75 -11.82 2.71 5.37
N GLU A 76 -12.94 3.35 5.68
CA GLU A 76 -13.77 3.01 6.84
C GLU A 76 -14.25 1.55 6.80
N ARG A 77 -14.69 1.06 5.64
CA ARG A 77 -15.12 -0.34 5.47
C ARG A 77 -13.94 -1.29 5.40
N ALA A 78 -12.86 -0.89 4.72
CA ALA A 78 -11.62 -1.66 4.66
C ALA A 78 -11.05 -1.93 6.06
N ARG A 79 -11.02 -0.92 6.94
CA ARG A 79 -10.48 -1.00 8.31
C ARG A 79 -11.18 -2.04 9.19
N ARG A 80 -12.47 -2.29 8.98
CA ARG A 80 -13.20 -3.34 9.73
C ARG A 80 -12.67 -4.74 9.44
N ARG A 81 -12.09 -4.94 8.26
CA ARG A 81 -11.51 -6.20 7.81
C ARG A 81 -10.01 -6.25 8.02
N LEU A 82 -9.36 -5.09 7.93
CA LEU A 82 -7.92 -4.92 8.04
C LEU A 82 -7.62 -3.92 9.18
N PRO A 83 -7.56 -4.40 10.44
CA PRO A 83 -7.38 -3.53 11.59
C PRO A 83 -5.98 -2.92 11.63
N ASP A 84 -5.82 -1.78 12.30
CA ASP A 84 -4.56 -1.04 12.32
C ASP A 84 -3.37 -1.89 12.84
N SER A 85 -3.61 -2.87 13.71
CA SER A 85 -2.57 -3.79 14.18
C SER A 85 -2.00 -4.67 13.07
N ALA A 86 -2.86 -5.15 12.17
CA ALA A 86 -2.47 -5.91 10.98
C ALA A 86 -1.67 -5.02 10.02
N CYS A 87 -2.14 -3.80 9.75
CA CYS A 87 -1.41 -2.82 8.95
C CYS A 87 -0.03 -2.51 9.54
N ARG A 88 0.05 -2.27 10.86
CA ARG A 88 1.33 -1.99 11.55
C ARG A 88 2.31 -3.14 11.42
N LEU A 89 1.87 -4.38 11.63
CA LEU A 89 2.73 -5.55 11.51
C LEU A 89 3.28 -5.68 10.09
N THR A 90 2.42 -5.52 9.07
CA THR A 90 2.87 -5.55 7.67
C THR A 90 3.82 -4.40 7.35
N ALA A 91 3.53 -3.18 7.81
CA ALA A 91 4.40 -2.04 7.61
C ALA A 91 5.81 -2.24 8.20
N MET A 92 5.93 -2.89 9.37
CA MET A 92 7.23 -3.22 9.96
C MET A 92 8.04 -4.18 9.10
N SER A 93 7.39 -5.23 8.56
CA SER A 93 8.04 -6.17 7.64
C SER A 93 8.46 -5.50 6.34
N MET A 94 7.61 -4.64 5.77
CA MET A 94 7.94 -3.85 4.58
C MET A 94 9.12 -2.91 4.85
N ALA A 95 9.10 -2.17 5.96
CA ALA A 95 10.19 -1.29 6.35
C ALA A 95 11.51 -2.04 6.53
N THR A 96 11.46 -3.27 7.07
CA THR A 96 12.64 -4.16 7.17
C THR A 96 13.19 -4.47 5.78
N ALA A 97 12.35 -4.90 4.84
CA ALA A 97 12.78 -5.17 3.46
C ALA A 97 13.38 -3.91 2.79
N PHE A 98 12.74 -2.76 2.98
CA PHE A 98 13.23 -1.48 2.43
C PHE A 98 14.59 -1.09 3.02
N SER A 99 14.83 -1.37 4.30
CA SER A 99 16.08 -1.02 4.99
C SER A 99 17.31 -1.74 4.41
N VAL A 100 17.11 -2.91 3.79
CA VAL A 100 18.17 -3.70 3.13
C VAL A 100 18.20 -3.50 1.61
N GLY A 101 17.46 -2.52 1.09
CA GLY A 101 17.43 -2.17 -0.33
C GLY A 101 16.43 -2.96 -1.17
N ASP A 102 15.58 -3.80 -0.56
CA ASP A 102 14.57 -4.58 -1.28
C ASP A 102 13.21 -3.88 -1.32
N LEU A 103 13.13 -2.82 -2.12
CA LEU A 103 11.89 -2.05 -2.31
C LEU A 103 10.79 -2.92 -2.96
N ILE A 104 11.14 -3.69 -4.00
CA ILE A 104 10.15 -4.44 -4.75
C ILE A 104 9.65 -5.64 -3.97
N GLY A 105 10.54 -6.45 -3.38
CA GLY A 105 10.12 -7.56 -2.53
C GLY A 105 9.29 -7.09 -1.35
N GLY A 106 9.66 -5.96 -0.72
CA GLY A 106 8.86 -5.35 0.33
C GLY A 106 7.45 -4.93 -0.12
N LEU A 107 7.31 -4.32 -1.31
CA LEU A 107 6.01 -3.96 -1.87
C LEU A 107 5.15 -5.18 -2.19
N LEU A 108 5.72 -6.18 -2.89
CA LEU A 108 5.01 -7.40 -3.27
C LEU A 108 4.55 -8.18 -2.04
N TYR A 109 5.42 -8.33 -1.04
CA TYR A 109 5.07 -8.92 0.26
C TYR A 109 3.95 -8.13 0.93
N GLY A 110 4.08 -6.81 1.03
CA GLY A 110 3.13 -5.94 1.72
C GLY A 110 1.73 -6.04 1.15
N ILE A 111 1.59 -5.88 -0.17
CA ILE A 111 0.31 -5.98 -0.89
C ILE A 111 -0.33 -7.35 -0.64
N SER A 112 0.44 -8.43 -0.75
CA SER A 112 -0.06 -9.78 -0.53
C SER A 112 -0.51 -10.00 0.93
N ALA A 113 0.32 -9.58 1.90
CA ALA A 113 0.04 -9.76 3.33
C ALA A 113 -1.17 -8.93 3.81
N LEU A 114 -1.36 -7.71 3.30
CA LEU A 114 -2.54 -6.88 3.62
C LEU A 114 -3.82 -7.54 3.11
N ALA A 115 -3.82 -8.02 1.87
CA ALA A 115 -4.98 -8.73 1.34
C ALA A 115 -5.27 -10.03 2.10
N GLU A 116 -4.25 -10.75 2.60
CA GLU A 116 -4.44 -12.01 3.36
C GLU A 116 -5.09 -11.76 4.72
N GLN A 117 -4.60 -10.74 5.41
CA GLN A 117 -5.16 -10.35 6.69
C GLN A 117 -6.59 -9.83 6.57
N SER A 118 -6.96 -9.24 5.43
CA SER A 118 -8.32 -8.77 5.16
C SER A 118 -9.35 -9.89 4.92
N THR A 119 -8.89 -11.13 4.71
CA THR A 119 -9.73 -12.31 4.49
C THR A 119 -9.72 -13.29 5.67
N ALA A 120 -8.70 -13.24 6.53
CA ALA A 120 -8.48 -14.17 7.64
C ALA A 120 -9.56 -14.14 8.77
N ARG A 121 -10.51 -13.21 8.72
CA ARG A 121 -11.61 -13.09 9.71
C ARG A 121 -13.00 -13.33 9.11
N ARG A 122 -13.08 -14.00 7.97
CA ARG A 122 -14.36 -14.43 7.36
C ARG A 122 -14.84 -15.75 7.91
#